data_AF-W0DKK7-F1
#
_entry.id   AF-W0DKK7-F1
#
_cell.length_a   1.000
_cell.length_b   1.000
_cell.length_c   1.000
_cell.angle_alpha   90.00
_cell.angle_beta   90.00
_cell.angle_gamma   90.00
#
_symmetry.space_group_name_H-M   'P 1'
#
loop_
_entity.id
_entity.type
_entity.pdbx_description
1 polymer ?
#
loop_
_entity_poly.entity_id
_entity_poly.type
_entity_poly.pdbx_seq_one_letter_code
_entity_poly.pdbx_strand_id
1 'polypeptide(L)'
;MTEAERESCLVSALLRDLNNQRLPKLFAIKERLDRGELADPEDIRYIHDGVHDALWVRRLCERHPDLASICTQVTKLYKEITEQALENETRVH
;
A
#
# COMPACT_ATOMS: atom_id res chain seq x y z
N MET A 1 28.35 -13.11 -0.21
CA MET A 1 26.97 -12.69 -0.49
C MET A 1 26.54 -13.32 -1.81
N THR A 2 25.78 -14.41 -1.71
CA THR A 2 25.09 -15.04 -2.83
C THR A 2 23.92 -14.16 -3.30
N GLU A 3 23.40 -14.42 -4.49
CA GLU A 3 22.24 -13.70 -5.03
C GLU A 3 20.99 -13.89 -4.15
N ALA A 4 20.81 -15.08 -3.58
CA ALA A 4 19.72 -15.39 -2.65
C ALA A 4 19.81 -14.57 -1.35
N GLU A 5 21.00 -14.39 -0.78
CA GLU A 5 21.20 -13.56 0.43
C GLU A 5 20.90 -12.08 0.17
N ARG A 6 21.26 -11.58 -1.03
CA ARG A 6 20.93 -10.19 -1.42
C ARG A 6 19.43 -10.00 -1.58
N GLU A 7 18.75 -10.96 -2.23
CA GLU A 7 17.30 -10.92 -2.38
C GLU A 7 16.58 -10.95 -1.02
N SER A 8 16.99 -11.85 -0.10
CA SER A 8 16.41 -11.92 1.24
C SER A 8 16.58 -10.62 2.04
N CYS A 9 17.73 -9.95 1.92
CA CYS A 9 17.97 -8.65 2.54
C CYS A 9 17.07 -7.56 1.93
N LEU A 10 16.89 -7.55 0.61
CA LEU A 10 16.00 -6.60 -0.07
C LEU A 10 14.54 -6.82 0.32
N VAL A 11 14.06 -8.07 0.34
CA VAL A 11 12.71 -8.43 0.81
C VAL A 11 12.50 -7.90 2.23
N SER A 12 13.44 -8.17 3.13
CA SER A 12 13.34 -7.78 4.54
C SER A 12 13.31 -6.26 4.72
N ALA A 13 14.10 -5.51 3.94
CA ALA A 13 14.06 -4.06 3.95
C ALA A 13 12.72 -3.52 3.45
N LEU A 14 12.20 -4.06 2.35
CA LEU A 14 10.90 -3.66 1.79
C LEU A 14 9.74 -3.94 2.75
N LEU A 15 9.72 -5.11 3.41
CA LEU A 15 8.72 -5.44 4.41
C LEU A 15 8.78 -4.51 5.62
N ARG A 16 9.99 -4.17 6.07
CA ARG A 16 10.19 -3.22 7.17
C ARG A 16 9.67 -1.84 6.80
N ASP A 17 9.97 -1.35 5.60
CA ASP A 17 9.54 -0.03 5.15
C ASP A 17 8.02 0.01 4.90
N LEU A 18 7.45 -1.09 4.36
CA LEU A 18 6.00 -1.28 4.27
C LEU A 18 5.36 -1.14 5.65
N ASN A 19 5.85 -1.87 6.65
CA ASN A 19 5.27 -1.89 7.98
C ASN A 19 5.44 -0.58 8.75
N ASN A 20 6.62 0.04 8.67
CA ASN A 20 6.96 1.17 9.53
C ASN A 20 6.70 2.54 8.90
N GLN A 21 6.52 2.62 7.58
CA GLN A 21 6.34 3.89 6.89
C GLN A 21 5.07 3.91 6.04
N ARG A 22 4.89 2.92 5.15
CA ARG A 22 3.77 2.94 4.18
C ARG A 22 2.44 2.67 4.85
N LEU A 23 2.32 1.59 5.62
CA LEU A 23 1.07 1.21 6.27
C LEU A 23 0.56 2.29 7.23
N PRO A 24 1.37 2.90 8.12
CA PRO A 24 0.89 3.95 9.01
C PRO A 24 0.30 5.15 8.26
N LYS A 25 0.93 5.60 7.17
CA LYS A 25 0.40 6.72 6.38
C LYS A 25 -0.89 6.33 5.63
N LEU A 26 -0.96 5.14 5.05
CA LEU A 26 -2.19 4.64 4.41
C LEU A 26 -3.35 4.51 5.41
N PHE A 27 -3.09 4.00 6.62
CA PHE A 27 -4.09 3.92 7.68
C PHE A 27 -4.55 5.30 8.13
N ALA A 28 -3.64 6.26 8.30
CA ALA A 28 -4.00 7.63 8.65
C ALA A 28 -4.90 8.28 7.58
N ILE A 29 -4.60 8.06 6.30
CA ILE A 29 -5.46 8.51 5.19
C ILE A 29 -6.81 7.82 5.28
N LYS A 30 -6.84 6.49 5.43
CA LYS A 30 -8.08 5.73 5.57
C LYS A 30 -8.95 6.23 6.71
N GLU A 31 -8.38 6.48 7.89
CA GLU A 31 -9.12 6.98 9.06
C GLU A 31 -9.74 8.35 8.81
N ARG A 32 -9.08 9.23 8.06
CA ARG A 32 -9.65 10.52 7.65
C ARG A 32 -10.82 10.33 6.70
N LEU A 33 -10.66 9.48 5.69
CA LEU A 33 -11.72 9.17 4.73
C LEU A 33 -12.91 8.48 5.40
N ASP A 34 -12.67 7.57 6.35
CA ASP A 34 -13.75 6.90 7.09
C ASP A 34 -14.57 7.88 7.96
N ARG A 35 -14.01 9.06 8.29
CA ARG A 35 -14.75 10.17 8.94
C ARG A 35 -15.54 11.04 7.96
N GLY A 36 -15.46 10.77 6.66
CA GLY A 36 -16.11 11.55 5.60
C GLY A 36 -15.28 12.74 5.10
N GLU A 37 -14.00 12.84 5.47
CA GLU A 37 -13.11 13.85 4.89
C GLU A 37 -12.84 13.53 3.41
N LEU A 38 -12.60 14.57 2.59
CA LEU A 38 -12.16 14.38 1.20
C LEU A 38 -10.68 14.03 1.14
N ALA A 39 -10.28 13.29 0.11
CA ALA A 39 -8.88 12.99 -0.14
C ALA A 39 -8.19 14.23 -0.73
N ASP A 40 -7.15 14.73 -0.06
CA ASP A 40 -6.39 15.86 -0.59
C ASP A 40 -5.51 15.42 -1.79
N PRO A 41 -5.07 16.35 -2.66
CA PRO A 41 -4.20 16.01 -3.79
C PRO A 41 -2.90 15.30 -3.38
N GLU A 42 -2.37 15.57 -2.19
CA GLU A 42 -1.22 14.86 -1.64
C GLU A 42 -1.55 13.40 -1.32
N ASP A 43 -2.71 13.14 -0.73
CA ASP A 43 -3.17 11.80 -0.39
C ASP A 43 -3.40 10.98 -1.65
N ILE A 44 -4.08 11.54 -2.65
CA ILE A 44 -4.30 10.91 -3.97
C ILE A 44 -2.96 10.55 -4.63
N ARG A 45 -2.01 11.47 -4.64
CA ARG A 45 -0.66 11.22 -5.18
C ARG A 45 0.04 10.11 -4.41
N TYR A 46 -0.03 10.13 -3.08
CA TYR A 46 0.61 9.13 -2.24
C TYR A 46 0.05 7.72 -2.47
N ILE A 47 -1.28 7.60 -2.58
CA ILE A 47 -1.97 6.35 -2.89
C ILE A 47 -1.54 5.85 -4.28
N HIS A 48 -1.56 6.73 -5.29
CA HIS A 48 -1.17 6.40 -6.66
C HIS A 48 0.28 5.91 -6.76
N ASP A 49 1.22 6.64 -6.16
CA ASP A 49 2.65 6.30 -6.20
C ASP A 49 2.92 4.97 -5.48
N GLY A 50 2.19 4.70 -4.39
CA GLY A 50 2.28 3.45 -3.65
C GLY A 50 1.82 2.20 -4.42
N VAL A 51 0.90 2.35 -5.38
CA VAL A 51 0.47 1.24 -6.28
C VAL A 51 1.60 0.85 -7.25
N HIS A 52 2.39 1.83 -7.71
CA HIS A 52 3.54 1.56 -8.57
C HIS A 52 4.62 0.76 -7.84
N ASP A 53 4.83 1.05 -6.56
CA ASP A 53 5.72 0.27 -5.70
C ASP A 53 5.16 -1.14 -5.42
N ALA A 54 3.83 -1.29 -5.31
CA ALA A 54 3.18 -2.60 -5.17
C ALA A 54 3.38 -3.49 -6.41
N LEU A 55 3.49 -2.93 -7.63
CA LEU A 55 3.87 -3.69 -8.82
C LEU A 55 5.30 -4.25 -8.74
N TRP A 56 6.20 -3.58 -8.01
CA TRP A 56 7.52 -4.11 -7.69
C TRP A 56 7.44 -5.27 -6.69
N VAL A 57 6.56 -5.15 -5.69
CA VAL A 57 6.27 -6.22 -4.73
C VAL A 57 5.67 -7.46 -5.42
N ARG A 58 4.90 -7.32 -6.50
CA ARG A 58 4.34 -8.44 -7.26
C ARG A 58 5.39 -9.47 -7.70
N ARG A 59 6.54 -9.00 -8.22
CA ARG A 59 7.67 -9.89 -8.59
C ARG A 59 8.28 -10.62 -7.39
N LEU A 60 8.23 -10.01 -6.22
CA LEU A 60 8.64 -10.65 -4.96
C LEU A 60 7.60 -11.68 -4.50
N CYS A 61 6.29 -11.40 -4.61
CA CYS A 61 5.25 -12.37 -4.25
C CYS A 61 5.32 -13.62 -5.15
N GLU A 62 5.67 -13.47 -6.44
CA GLU A 62 5.87 -14.61 -7.37
C GLU A 62 7.04 -15.52 -6.95
N ARG A 63 8.07 -14.97 -6.29
CA ARG A 63 9.27 -15.70 -5.85
C ARG A 63 9.18 -16.16 -4.39
N HIS A 64 8.32 -15.52 -3.60
CA HIS A 64 8.14 -15.76 -2.16
C HIS A 64 6.65 -15.97 -1.86
N PRO A 65 6.13 -17.21 -1.99
CA PRO A 65 4.71 -17.51 -1.74
C PRO A 65 4.27 -17.13 -0.32
N ASP A 66 5.20 -17.11 0.64
CA ASP A 66 4.96 -16.67 2.02
C ASP A 66 4.48 -15.21 2.11
N LEU A 67 4.80 -14.39 1.11
CA LEU A 67 4.38 -12.99 1.04
C LEU A 67 3.00 -12.80 0.39
N ALA A 68 2.43 -13.84 -0.24
CA ALA A 68 1.18 -13.73 -0.99
C ALA A 68 0.01 -13.19 -0.14
N SER A 69 -0.04 -13.59 1.14
CA SER A 69 -1.04 -13.08 2.09
C SER A 69 -0.89 -11.58 2.33
N ILE A 70 0.35 -11.10 2.54
CA ILE A 70 0.64 -9.68 2.75
C ILE A 70 0.28 -8.89 1.50
N CYS A 71 0.68 -9.38 0.32
CA CYS A 71 0.36 -8.74 -0.95
C CYS A 71 -1.16 -8.57 -1.11
N THR A 72 -1.94 -9.61 -0.78
CA THR A 72 -3.41 -9.58 -0.83
C THR A 72 -4.00 -8.54 0.13
N GLN A 73 -3.52 -8.48 1.37
CA GLN A 73 -3.97 -7.52 2.36
C GLN A 73 -3.67 -6.07 1.95
N VAL A 74 -2.46 -5.83 1.43
CA VAL A 74 -2.06 -4.51 0.93
C VAL A 74 -2.92 -4.10 -0.26
N THR A 75 -3.13 -4.97 -1.24
CA THR A 75 -4.02 -4.69 -2.37
C THR A 75 -5.45 -4.37 -1.92
N LYS A 76 -5.98 -5.11 -0.94
CA LYS A 76 -7.29 -4.83 -0.37
C LYS A 76 -7.34 -3.45 0.30
N LEU A 77 -6.31 -3.07 1.06
CA LEU A 77 -6.23 -1.76 1.70
C LEU A 77 -6.24 -0.62 0.67
N TYR A 78 -5.45 -0.71 -0.41
CA TYR A 78 -5.46 0.29 -1.48
C TYR A 78 -6.83 0.42 -2.15
N LYS A 79 -7.50 -0.72 -2.37
CA LYS A 79 -8.86 -0.74 -2.90
C LYS A 79 -9.84 -0.03 -1.97
N GLU A 80 -9.85 -0.38 -0.68
CA GLU A 80 -10.74 0.22 0.32
C GLU A 80 -10.54 1.73 0.44
N ILE A 81 -9.28 2.20 0.45
CA ILE A 81 -8.96 3.64 0.50
C ILE A 81 -9.49 4.36 -0.74
N THR A 82 -9.30 3.78 -1.93
CA THR A 82 -9.73 4.40 -3.19
C THR A 82 -11.26 4.43 -3.30
N GLU A 83 -11.94 3.36 -2.89
CA GLU A 83 -13.40 3.29 -2.86
C GLU A 83 -13.97 4.32 -1.87
N GLN A 84 -13.40 4.44 -0.68
CA GLN A 84 -13.86 5.43 0.31
C GLN A 84 -13.62 6.86 -0.15
N ALA A 85 -12.46 7.14 -0.76
CA ALA A 85 -12.18 8.45 -1.32
C ALA A 85 -13.22 8.84 -2.39
N LEU A 86 -13.56 7.90 -3.29
CA LEU A 86 -14.57 8.13 -4.32
C LEU A 86 -15.98 8.31 -3.73
N GLU A 87 -16.34 7.52 -2.71
CA GLU A 87 -17.62 7.66 -2.03
C GLU A 87 -17.75 9.06 -1.41
N ASN A 88 -16.72 9.54 -0.72
CA ASN A 88 -16.74 10.83 -0.06
C ASN A 88 -16.87 11.98 -1.07
N GLU A 89 -16.12 11.94 -2.17
CA GLU A 89 -16.25 12.91 -3.27
C GLU A 89 -17.68 12.92 -3.84
N THR A 90 -18.27 11.75 -4.04
CA THR A 90 -19.64 11.61 -4.60
C THR A 90 -20.71 12.13 -3.64
N ARG A 91 -20.48 12.09 -2.33
CA ARG A 91 -21.45 12.60 -1.33
C ARG A 91 -21.47 14.12 -1.24
N VAL A 92 -20.42 14.80 -1.70
CA VAL A 92 -20.30 16.27 -1.66
C VAL A 92 -20.83 16.93 -2.94
N HIS A 93 -20.99 16.17 -4.03
CA HIS A 93 -21.61 16.61 -5.29
C HIS A 93 -23.10 16.27 -5.35
#